data_AF-A0A7X5N4X9-F1
#
_entry.id   AF-A0A7X5N4X9-F1
#
_cell.length_a   1.000
_cell.length_b   1.000
_cell.length_c   1.000
_cell.angle_alpha   90.00
_cell.angle_beta   90.00
_cell.angle_gamma   90.00
#
_symmetry.space_group_name_H-M   'P 1'
#
loop_
_entity.id
_entity.type
_entity.pdbx_description
1 polymer ?
#
loop_
_entity_poly.entity_id
_entity_poly.type
_entity_poly.pdbx_seq_one_letter_code
_entity_poly.pdbx_strand_id
1 'polypeptide(L)' 'TLYLNEEFEQGETEFLFQQRKARPRTGSLLIAPTAFTHTHRGNRPVGGDKFIATSWILFQSAQALYGGD' A
#
# COMPACT_ATOMS: atom_id res chain seq x y z
N THR A 1 -2.63 -0.95 -2.30
CA THR A 1 -2.91 0.26 -1.50
C THR A 1 -3.55 1.32 -2.38
N LEU A 2 -4.78 1.71 -2.07
CA LEU A 2 -5.51 2.82 -2.70
C LEU A 2 -5.27 4.09 -1.90
N TYR A 3 -4.92 5.18 -2.57
CA TYR A 3 -4.79 6.51 -1.94
C TYR A 3 -6.13 7.25 -2.00
N LEU A 4 -6.60 7.72 -0.85
CA LEU A 4 -7.94 8.31 -0.71
C LEU A 4 -7.94 9.84 -0.69
N ASN A 5 -6.77 10.45 -0.50
CA ASN A 5 -6.60 11.89 -0.44
C ASN A 5 -5.12 12.28 -0.73
N GLU A 6 -4.87 13.57 -0.97
CA GLU A 6 -3.53 14.09 -1.32
C GLU A 6 -3.24 15.51 -0.80
N GLU A 7 -4.00 16.01 0.19
CA GLU A 7 -3.83 17.33 0.79
C GLU A 7 -2.74 17.34 1.89
N PHE A 8 -1.55 16.81 1.57
CA PHE A 8 -0.39 16.78 2.45
C PHE A 8 0.91 16.76 1.64
N GLU A 9 2.00 17.14 2.28
CA GLU A 9 3.35 16.97 1.73
C GLU A 9 3.95 15.62 2.14
N GLN A 10 4.85 15.10 1.30
CA GLN A 10 5.50 13.80 1.49
C GLN A 10 4.50 12.63 1.49
N GLY A 11 4.55 11.74 2.50
CA GLY A 11 3.62 10.63 2.63
C GLY A 11 3.79 9.54 1.57
N GLU A 12 4.95 9.39 0.93
CA GLU A 12 5.15 8.37 -0.09
C GLU A 12 5.06 6.94 0.46
N THR A 13 4.70 5.99 -0.41
CA THR A 13 5.04 4.58 -0.19
C THR A 13 6.43 4.33 -0.74
N GLU A 14 7.38 4.02 0.15
CA GLU A 14 8.78 3.83 -0.19
C GLU A 14 9.13 2.34 -0.25
N PHE A 15 9.82 1.93 -1.31
CA PHE A 15 10.35 0.59 -1.52
C PHE A 15 11.87 0.60 -1.36
N LEU A 16 12.35 -0.08 -0.32
CA LEU A 16 13.76 0.00 0.11
C LEU A 16 14.72 -0.51 -0.96
N PHE A 17 14.48 -1.71 -1.49
CA PHE A 17 15.41 -2.35 -2.42
C PHE A 17 15.35 -1.77 -3.83
N GLN A 18 14.19 -1.21 -4.22
CA GLN A 18 14.01 -0.58 -5.53
C GLN A 18 14.50 0.88 -5.54
N GLN A 19 14.80 1.47 -4.38
CA GLN A 19 15.14 2.90 -4.25
C GLN A 19 14.05 3.79 -4.90
N ARG A 20 12.77 3.42 -4.68
CA ARG A 20 11.62 4.12 -5.28
C ARG A 20 10.67 4.62 -4.21
N LYS A 21 10.13 5.82 -4.45
CA LYS A 21 9.08 6.45 -3.65
C LYS A 21 7.89 6.73 -4.55
N ALA A 22 6.77 6.07 -4.28
CA ALA A 22 5.51 6.33 -4.95
C ALA A 22 4.77 7.44 -4.20
N ARG A 23 4.66 8.62 -4.82
CA ARG A 23 3.87 9.73 -4.29
C ARG A 23 2.38 9.36 -4.32
N PRO A 24 1.62 9.60 -3.24
CA PRO A 24 0.18 9.39 -3.24
C PRO A 24 -0.48 10.26 -4.31
N ARG A 25 -1.45 9.66 -5.00
CA ARG A 25 -2.35 10.39 -5.88
C ARG A 25 -3.77 9.90 -5.66
N THR A 26 -4.70 10.78 -5.34
CA THR A 26 -6.08 10.39 -5.01
C THR A 26 -6.69 9.55 -6.13
N GLY A 27 -7.27 8.40 -5.75
CA GLY A 27 -7.88 7.44 -6.69
C GLY A 27 -6.89 6.49 -7.37
N SER A 28 -5.57 6.65 -7.19
CA SER A 28 -4.59 5.70 -7.74
C SER A 28 -4.40 4.47 -6.84
N LEU A 29 -4.25 3.32 -7.48
CA LEU A 29 -4.01 2.02 -6.83
C LEU A 29 -2.56 1.59 -7.05
N LEU A 30 -1.83 1.38 -5.96
CA LEU A 30 -0.53 0.75 -5.94
C LEU A 30 -0.67 -0.76 -5.71
N ILE A 31 -0.10 -1.56 -6.62
CA ILE A 31 -0.06 -3.03 -6.54
C ILE A 31 1.42 -3.45 -6.49
N ALA A 32 1.79 -4.26 -5.50
CA ALA A 32 3.13 -4.81 -5.36
C ALA A 32 3.08 -6.20 -4.69
N PRO A 33 4.04 -7.10 -4.98
CA PRO A 33 4.23 -8.34 -4.22
C PRO A 33 4.47 -8.08 -2.73
N THR A 34 4.08 -9.03 -1.87
CA THR A 34 4.17 -8.91 -0.40
C THR A 34 5.41 -9.58 0.20
N ALA A 35 6.27 -10.19 -0.62
CA ALA A 35 7.48 -10.88 -0.18
C ALA A 35 8.65 -9.92 0.06
N PHE A 36 9.74 -10.43 0.66
CA PHE A 36 10.92 -9.66 1.08
C PHE A 36 11.57 -8.84 -0.05
N THR A 37 11.38 -9.21 -1.31
CA THR A 37 11.89 -8.44 -2.46
C THR A 37 11.26 -7.06 -2.60
N HIS A 38 10.12 -6.81 -1.94
CA HIS A 38 9.34 -5.57 -2.01
C HIS A 38 9.08 -4.98 -0.61
N THR A 39 10.08 -5.07 0.28
CA THR A 39 10.03 -4.39 1.59
C THR A 39 9.73 -2.91 1.39
N HIS A 40 8.62 -2.46 1.97
CA HIS A 40 8.11 -1.11 1.82
C HIS A 40 7.64 -0.51 3.13
N ARG A 41 7.56 0.82 3.19
CA ARG A 41 7.02 1.58 4.33
C ARG A 41 6.16 2.74 3.85
N GLY A 42 5.29 3.22 4.73
CA GLY A 42 4.64 4.52 4.56
C GLY A 42 5.50 5.61 5.21
N ASN A 43 5.90 6.61 4.43
CA ASN A 43 6.55 7.80 4.97
C ASN A 43 5.54 8.66 5.73
N ARG A 44 6.02 9.42 6.72
CA ARG A 44 5.17 10.31 7.51
C ARG A 44 4.68 11.47 6.62
N PRO A 45 3.36 11.75 6.56
CA PRO A 45 2.88 12.97 5.92
C PRO A 45 3.25 14.21 6.74
N VAL A 46 3.27 15.37 6.09
CA VAL A 46 3.49 16.67 6.72
C VAL A 46 2.39 17.64 6.27
N GLY A 47 1.82 18.41 7.20
CA GLY A 47 0.82 19.43 6.87
C GLY A 47 -0.60 18.91 6.63
N GLY A 48 -0.86 17.63 6.86
CA GLY A 48 -2.18 17.03 6.72
C GLY A 48 -2.18 15.54 7.09
N ASP A 49 -3.37 14.95 7.13
CA ASP A 49 -3.57 13.53 7.37
C ASP A 49 -3.57 12.75 6.05
N LYS A 50 -3.01 11.54 6.09
CA LYS A 50 -3.00 10.61 4.95
C LYS A 50 -3.97 9.47 5.19
N PHE A 51 -4.93 9.30 4.28
CA PHE A 51 -5.88 8.20 4.28
C PHE A 51 -5.59 7.20 3.15
N ILE A 52 -5.58 5.92 3.49
CA ILE A 52 -5.38 4.81 2.54
C ILE A 52 -6.35 3.67 2.82
N ALA A 53 -6.66 2.90 1.79
CA ALA A 53 -7.25 1.57 1.93
C ALA A 53 -6.27 0.51 1.42
N THR A 54 -6.04 -0.54 2.20
CA THR A 54 -5.11 -1.62 1.84
C THR A 54 -5.82 -2.96 1.89
N SER A 55 -5.54 -3.80 0.91
CA SER A 55 -5.99 -5.19 0.84
C SER A 55 -4.84 -6.06 0.34
N TRP A 56 -4.96 -7.37 0.53
CA TRP A 56 -4.02 -8.38 0.08
C TRP A 56 -4.69 -9.36 -0.86
N ILE A 57 -3.99 -9.70 -1.93
CA ILE A 57 -4.38 -10.77 -2.85
C ILE A 57 -3.63 -12.01 -2.39
N LEU A 58 -4.38 -13.02 -1.94
CA LEU A 58 -3.83 -14.31 -1.52
C LEU A 58 -3.77 -15.26 -2.71
N PHE A 59 -2.90 -16.27 -2.64
CA PHE A 59 -2.83 -17.32 -3.66
C PHE A 59 -4.05 -18.24 -3.69
N GLN A 60 -4.80 -18.31 -2.59
CA GLN A 60 -6.00 -19.12 -2.44
C GLN A 60 -7.15 -18.24 -1.94
N SER A 61 -8.38 -18.59 -2.30
CA SER A 61 -9.56 -17.87 -1.84
C SER A 61 -9.76 -18.06 -0.32
N ALA A 62 -10.44 -17.11 0.32
CA ALA A 62 -10.80 -17.24 1.73
C ALA A 62 -11.65 -18.50 1.99
N GLN A 63 -12.51 -18.89 1.06
CA GLN A 63 -13.30 -20.12 1.18
C GLN A 63 -12.42 -21.37 1.21
N ALA A 64 -11.40 -21.46 0.34
CA ALA A 64 -10.46 -22.58 0.35
C ALA A 64 -9.60 -22.63 1.63
N LEU A 65 -9.32 -21.48 2.24
CA LEU A 65 -8.49 -21.38 3.44
C LEU A 65 -9.27 -21.55 4.76
N TYR A 66 -10.54 -21.12 4.79
CA TYR A 66 -11.30 -20.95 6.05
C TYR A 66 -12.73 -21.50 6.00
N GLY A 67 -13.22 -21.94 4.84
CA GLY A 67 -14.60 -22.39 4.66
C GLY A 67 -14.81 -23.83 5.10
N GLY A 68 -14.46 -24.17 6.35
CA GLY A 68 -14.53 -25.52 6.92
C GLY A 68 -15.85 -26.27 6.62
N ASP A 69 -15.78 -27.60 6.75
CA ASP A 69 -16.81 -28.58 6.34
C ASP A 69 -18.27 -28.19 6.62
#